data_AF-R9CBL1-F1
#
_entry.id   AF-R9CBL1-F1
#
_cell.length_a   1.000
_cell.length_b   1.000
_cell.length_c   1.000
_cell.angle_alpha   90.00
_cell.angle_beta   90.00
_cell.angle_gamma   90.00
#
_symmetry.space_group_name_H-M   'P 1'
#
loop_
_entity.id
_entity.type
_entity.pdbx_description
1 polymer ?
#
loop_
_entity_poly.entity_id
_entity_poly.type
_entity_poly.pdbx_seq_one_letter_code
_entity_poly.pdbx_strand_id
1 'polypeptide(L)'
;MKPDHKDLDYEKFIHIFNNEGKKAAKEFVANTTSINYDYFVRLLKKYTNYVYNRTFKRYELSADESSTFMSMDDLINKGKDDATKVAASFPEKVYYKDPIAVLNIDILQDRLIEISKYIKISQSTKSIEINMGRLRESGYDLSVIS
;
A
#
# COMPACT_ATOMS: atom_id res chain seq x y z
N MET A 1 0.67 29.11 30.10
CA MET A 1 1.97 28.83 29.44
C MET A 1 1.96 27.39 28.97
N LYS A 2 2.18 27.14 27.68
CA LYS A 2 2.39 25.77 27.18
C LYS A 2 3.88 25.47 27.42
N PRO A 3 4.23 24.48 28.26
CA PRO A 3 5.64 24.10 28.44
C PRO A 3 6.21 23.67 27.09
N ASP A 4 7.38 24.21 26.76
CA ASP A 4 8.06 23.86 25.53
C ASP A 4 8.60 22.42 25.66
N HIS A 5 8.52 21.66 24.58
CA HIS A 5 8.92 20.25 24.54
C HIS A 5 10.39 19.99 24.94
N LYS A 6 11.22 21.05 24.97
CA LYS A 6 12.62 21.01 25.39
C LYS A 6 12.82 20.99 26.92
N ASP A 7 11.81 21.38 27.69
CA ASP A 7 11.91 21.45 29.16
C ASP A 7 11.48 20.14 29.85
N LEU A 8 11.21 19.10 29.07
CA LEU A 8 10.70 17.83 29.56
C LEU A 8 11.81 16.78 29.60
N ASP A 9 12.12 16.29 30.79
CA ASP A 9 13.15 15.26 31.03
C ASP A 9 12.65 13.86 30.60
N TYR A 10 12.59 13.63 29.28
CA TYR A 10 12.15 12.36 28.69
C TYR A 10 13.02 11.17 29.10
N GLU A 11 14.33 11.36 29.21
CA GLU A 11 15.28 10.31 29.61
C GLU A 11 15.04 9.82 31.04
N LYS A 12 14.81 10.74 31.98
CA LYS A 12 14.45 10.40 33.36
C LYS A 12 13.12 9.66 33.43
N PHE A 13 12.12 10.10 32.66
CA PHE A 13 10.84 9.41 32.57
C PHE A 13 11.02 7.95 32.12
N ILE A 14 11.84 7.71 31.10
CA ILE A 14 12.11 6.37 30.58
C ILE A 14 12.83 5.50 31.62
N HIS A 15 13.83 6.05 32.31
CA HIS A 15 14.55 5.34 33.36
C HIS A 15 13.61 4.91 34.50
N ILE A 16 12.77 5.83 34.98
CA ILE A 16 11.76 5.55 36.03
C ILE A 16 10.76 4.51 35.52
N PHE A 17 10.28 4.66 34.28
CA PHE A 17 9.32 3.72 33.71
C PHE A 17 9.89 2.30 33.60
N ASN A 18 11.17 2.16 33.22
CA ASN A 18 11.80 0.86 33.02
C ASN A 18 12.23 0.19 34.33
N ASN A 19 12.60 0.95 35.36
CA ASN A 19 13.07 0.41 36.64
C ASN A 19 11.98 0.33 37.73
N GLU A 20 11.18 1.38 37.88
CA GLU A 20 10.18 1.52 38.95
C GLU A 20 8.75 1.23 38.46
N GLY A 21 8.56 1.24 37.14
CA GLY A 21 7.32 0.86 36.48
C GLY A 21 6.36 2.01 36.23
N LYS A 22 5.22 1.67 35.62
CA LYS A 22 4.23 2.64 35.11
C LYS A 22 3.63 3.55 36.18
N LYS A 23 3.47 3.08 37.41
CA LYS A 23 2.87 3.88 38.50
C LYS A 23 3.80 5.03 38.91
N ALA A 24 5.07 4.72 39.17
CA ALA A 24 6.09 5.70 39.50
C ALA A 24 6.30 6.72 38.36
N ALA A 25 6.30 6.26 37.10
CA ALA A 25 6.40 7.15 35.95
C ALA A 25 5.21 8.11 35.82
N LYS A 26 4.00 7.67 36.18
CA LYS A 26 2.80 8.53 36.18
C LYS A 26 2.86 9.59 37.28
N GLU A 27 3.35 9.22 38.46
CA GLU A 27 3.58 10.15 39.57
C GLU A 27 4.68 11.17 39.23
N PHE A 28 5.76 10.73 38.58
CA PHE A 28 6.81 11.63 38.09
C PHE A 28 6.26 12.69 37.13
N VAL A 29 5.43 12.30 36.15
CA VAL A 29 4.83 13.27 35.21
C VAL A 29 3.89 14.23 35.94
N ALA A 30 3.07 13.72 36.88
CA ALA A 30 2.13 14.54 37.64
C ALA A 30 2.82 15.55 38.59
N ASN A 31 3.96 15.17 39.18
CA ASN A 31 4.70 16.00 40.12
C ASN A 31 5.63 16.99 39.44
N THR A 32 6.25 16.59 38.32
CA THR A 32 7.27 17.40 37.63
C THR A 32 6.64 18.33 36.61
N THR A 33 5.47 17.99 36.06
CA THR A 33 4.85 18.73 34.97
C THR A 33 3.36 18.95 35.20
N SER A 34 2.83 20.10 34.78
CA SER A 34 1.38 20.36 34.79
C SER A 34 0.65 19.71 33.61
N ILE A 35 1.25 18.71 32.97
CA ILE A 35 0.78 18.09 31.73
C ILE A 35 0.15 16.74 32.06
N ASN A 36 -0.96 16.42 31.39
CA ASN A 36 -1.54 15.08 31.47
C ASN A 36 -0.56 14.03 30.93
N TYR A 37 -0.40 12.92 31.65
CA TYR A 37 0.36 11.74 31.26
C TYR A 37 0.15 11.32 29.79
N ASP A 38 -1.09 11.30 29.30
CA ASP A 38 -1.37 10.87 27.93
C ASP A 38 -0.79 11.85 26.89
N TYR A 39 -0.81 13.14 27.22
CA TYR A 39 -0.20 14.17 26.39
C TYR A 39 1.33 14.09 26.45
N PHE A 40 1.90 13.80 27.63
CA PHE A 40 3.34 13.58 27.80
C PHE A 40 3.84 12.39 26.96
N VAL A 41 3.13 11.26 26.99
CA VAL A 41 3.47 10.09 26.17
C VAL A 41 3.35 10.39 24.68
N ARG A 42 2.40 11.23 24.27
CA ARG A 42 2.29 11.68 22.88
C ARG A 42 3.48 12.57 22.47
N LEU A 43 3.95 13.44 23.36
CA LEU A 43 5.15 14.25 23.13
C LEU A 43 6.40 13.36 23.05
N LEU A 44 6.55 12.40 23.96
CA LEU A 44 7.64 11.43 23.97
C LEU A 44 7.77 10.74 22.61
N LYS A 45 6.66 10.20 22.08
CA LYS A 45 6.66 9.54 20.75
C LYS A 45 6.95 10.47 19.58
N LYS A 46 6.65 11.76 19.71
CA LYS A 46 6.80 12.73 18.63
C LYS A 46 8.20 13.33 18.57
N TYR A 47 8.82 13.53 19.72
CA TYR A 47 10.09 14.26 19.85
C TYR A 47 11.26 13.37 20.25
N THR A 48 11.01 12.11 20.61
CA THR A 48 12.07 11.16 20.95
C THR A 48 11.94 9.88 20.12
N ASN A 49 13.06 9.23 19.86
CA ASN A 49 13.12 7.97 19.11
C ASN A 49 12.78 6.76 20.00
N TYR A 50 12.19 6.96 21.18
CA TYR A 50 11.86 5.85 22.07
C TYR A 50 10.52 5.21 21.69
N VAL A 51 10.55 3.89 21.54
CA VAL A 51 9.39 3.05 21.23
C VAL A 51 9.09 2.15 22.42
N TYR A 52 7.80 2.01 22.72
CA TYR A 52 7.35 1.12 23.77
C TYR A 52 7.33 -0.33 23.27
N ASN A 53 8.21 -1.17 23.82
CA ASN A 53 8.25 -2.59 23.53
C ASN A 53 7.18 -3.32 24.36
N ARG A 54 6.17 -3.87 23.68
CA ARG A 54 5.05 -4.58 24.34
C ARG A 54 5.48 -5.89 24.98
N THR A 55 6.49 -6.55 24.44
CA THR A 55 6.99 -7.85 24.92
C THR A 55 7.68 -7.69 26.26
N PHE A 56 8.55 -6.69 26.37
CA PHE A 56 9.32 -6.44 27.59
C PHE A 56 8.71 -5.36 28.51
N LYS A 57 7.58 -4.77 28.11
CA LYS A 57 6.85 -3.71 28.83
C LYS A 57 7.75 -2.52 29.23
N ARG A 58 8.69 -2.15 28.37
CA ARG A 58 9.71 -1.11 28.62
C ARG A 58 9.87 -0.20 27.39
N TYR A 59 10.41 0.99 27.58
CA TYR A 59 10.80 1.86 26.47
C TYR A 59 12.24 1.57 26.04
N GLU A 60 12.43 1.43 24.73
CA GLU A 60 13.72 1.17 24.08
C GLU A 60 13.93 2.20 22.97
N LEU A 61 15.18 2.52 22.66
CA LEU A 61 15.48 3.33 21.47
C LEU A 61 15.06 2.53 20.24
N SER A 62 14.28 3.15 19.35
CA SER A 62 14.05 2.61 18.02
C SER A 62 15.41 2.44 17.37
N ALA A 63 15.71 1.21 16.93
CA ALA A 63 16.78 1.02 15.96
C ALA A 63 16.53 1.99 14.80
N ASP A 64 17.59 2.62 14.31
CA ASP A 64 17.55 3.64 13.27
C ASP A 64 16.58 3.28 12.16
N GLU A 65 15.99 4.30 11.52
CA GLU A 65 15.11 4.17 10.35
C GLU A 65 15.73 3.38 9.18
N SER A 66 17.03 3.02 9.27
CA SER A 66 17.72 2.05 8.42
C SER A 66 17.09 0.65 8.45
N SER A 67 16.31 0.30 9.49
CA SER A 67 15.57 -0.97 9.55
C SER A 67 14.19 -0.92 8.89
N THR A 68 13.81 0.21 8.26
CA THR A 68 12.54 0.31 7.52
C THR A 68 12.57 -0.53 6.23
N PHE A 69 13.77 -0.82 5.73
CA PHE A 69 13.96 -1.75 4.60
C PHE A 69 14.35 -3.13 5.13
N MET A 70 13.62 -4.16 4.70
CA MET A 70 14.05 -5.54 4.93
C MET A 70 15.36 -5.79 4.19
N SER A 71 16.33 -6.40 4.86
CA SER A 71 17.53 -6.88 4.17
C SER A 71 17.16 -8.00 3.18
N MET A 72 17.96 -8.17 2.13
CA MET A 72 17.74 -9.25 1.15
C MET A 72 17.70 -10.62 1.84
N ASP A 73 18.52 -10.78 2.88
CA ASP A 73 18.58 -11.99 3.69
C ASP A 73 17.31 -12.19 4.54
N ASP A 74 16.68 -11.12 5.05
CA ASP A 74 15.40 -11.20 5.78
C ASP A 74 14.21 -11.56 4.88
N LEU A 75 14.25 -11.16 3.60
CA LEU A 75 13.26 -11.57 2.61
C LEU A 75 13.34 -13.07 2.29
N ILE A 76 14.55 -13.61 2.27
CA ILE A 76 14.81 -15.02 1.93
C ILE A 76 14.61 -15.92 3.15
N ASN A 77 14.93 -15.44 4.35
CA ASN A 77 14.92 -16.23 5.59
C ASN A 77 13.64 -16.07 6.43
N LYS A 78 12.52 -15.60 5.86
CA LYS A 78 11.23 -15.51 6.59
C LYS A 78 10.68 -16.90 6.89
N GLY A 79 11.27 -17.54 7.90
CA GLY A 79 10.80 -18.78 8.51
C GLY A 79 9.52 -18.51 9.29
N LYS A 80 8.41 -19.03 8.76
CA LYS A 80 7.18 -19.44 9.48
C LYS A 80 6.74 -18.49 10.59
N ASP A 81 6.30 -17.30 10.20
CA ASP A 81 5.50 -16.46 11.07
C ASP A 81 4.03 -16.95 11.00
N ASP A 82 3.56 -17.61 12.05
CA ASP A 82 2.21 -18.21 12.19
C ASP A 82 1.08 -17.15 12.29
N ALA A 83 1.38 -15.87 12.08
CA ALA A 83 0.43 -14.77 12.27
C ALA A 83 -0.52 -14.49 11.08
N THR A 84 -0.44 -15.25 9.98
CA THR A 84 -1.37 -15.07 8.83
C THR A 84 -2.16 -16.35 8.53
N LYS A 85 -2.93 -16.84 9.50
CA LYS A 85 -4.02 -17.81 9.25
C LYS A 85 -5.34 -17.15 8.84
N VAL A 86 -5.29 -15.94 8.29
CA VAL A 86 -6.45 -15.29 7.67
C VAL A 86 -6.21 -15.25 6.16
N ALA A 87 -6.68 -16.31 5.51
CA ALA A 87 -7.23 -16.33 4.16
C ALA A 87 -6.61 -15.35 3.14
N ALA A 88 -5.38 -15.62 2.72
CA ALA A 88 -5.04 -15.48 1.31
C ALA A 88 -4.89 -16.90 0.77
N SER A 89 -6.00 -17.50 0.34
CA SER A 89 -5.92 -18.59 -0.62
C SER A 89 -5.26 -18.00 -1.85
N PHE A 90 -3.94 -18.09 -1.94
CA PHE A 90 -3.25 -17.86 -3.19
C PHE A 90 -3.88 -18.85 -4.19
N PRO A 91 -4.50 -18.37 -5.27
CA PRO A 91 -5.02 -19.29 -6.26
C PRO A 91 -3.85 -20.15 -6.73
N GLU A 92 -4.00 -21.48 -6.60
CA GLU A 92 -3.00 -22.49 -6.96
C GLU A 92 -2.53 -22.38 -8.42
N LYS A 93 -3.27 -21.59 -9.22
CA LYS A 93 -2.88 -21.12 -10.54
C LYS A 93 -3.10 -19.62 -10.61
N VAL A 94 -2.04 -18.84 -10.49
CA VAL A 94 -2.05 -17.48 -11.04
C VAL A 94 -2.12 -17.66 -12.55
N TYR A 95 -3.33 -17.55 -13.11
CA TYR A 95 -3.52 -17.39 -14.55
C TYR A 95 -2.91 -16.02 -14.92
N TYR A 96 -1.59 -15.97 -15.06
CA TYR A 96 -0.98 -14.92 -15.84
C TYR A 96 -1.50 -15.12 -17.26
N LYS A 97 -2.51 -14.33 -17.66
CA LYS A 97 -2.74 -14.12 -19.07
C LYS A 97 -1.41 -13.60 -19.62
N ASP A 98 -0.86 -14.31 -20.58
CA ASP A 98 0.36 -13.89 -21.28
C ASP A 98 0.20 -12.40 -21.62
N PRO A 99 1.10 -11.51 -21.12
CA PRO A 99 1.00 -10.08 -21.39
C PRO A 99 0.88 -9.75 -22.87
N ILE A 100 1.47 -10.57 -23.74
CA ILE A 100 1.35 -10.44 -25.19
C ILE A 100 -0.07 -10.78 -25.66
N ALA A 101 -0.69 -11.81 -25.09
CA ALA A 101 -2.07 -12.17 -25.41
C ALA A 101 -3.05 -11.08 -24.98
N VAL A 102 -2.82 -10.42 -23.83
CA VAL A 102 -3.63 -9.26 -23.40
C VAL A 102 -3.49 -8.11 -24.39
N LEU A 103 -2.25 -7.74 -24.74
CA LEU A 103 -1.99 -6.68 -25.72
C LEU A 103 -2.63 -6.99 -27.10
N ASN A 104 -2.56 -8.24 -27.55
CA ASN A 104 -3.19 -8.65 -28.80
C ASN A 104 -4.71 -8.49 -28.76
N ILE A 105 -5.35 -8.82 -27.62
CA ILE A 105 -6.79 -8.63 -27.46
C ILE A 105 -7.14 -7.14 -27.53
N ASP A 106 -6.38 -6.28 -26.87
CA ASP A 106 -6.63 -4.83 -26.87
C ASP A 106 -6.50 -4.25 -28.28
N ILE A 107 -5.43 -4.62 -29.01
CA ILE A 107 -5.24 -4.20 -30.41
C ILE A 107 -6.40 -4.68 -31.29
N LEU A 108 -6.83 -5.94 -31.14
CA LEU A 108 -7.95 -6.47 -31.91
C LEU A 108 -9.27 -5.76 -31.58
N GLN A 109 -9.49 -5.40 -30.31
CA GLN A 109 -10.66 -4.63 -29.89
C GLN A 109 -10.67 -3.25 -30.52
N ASP A 110 -9.56 -2.52 -30.46
CA ASP A 110 -9.43 -1.19 -31.06
C ASP A 110 -9.71 -1.23 -32.57
N ARG A 111 -9.13 -2.21 -33.28
CA ARG A 111 -9.37 -2.39 -34.72
C ARG A 111 -10.81 -2.76 -35.03
N LEU A 112 -11.44 -3.61 -34.23
CA LEU A 112 -12.84 -3.98 -34.43
C LEU A 112 -13.78 -2.79 -34.18
N ILE A 113 -13.51 -1.97 -33.17
CA ILE A 113 -14.25 -0.73 -32.90
C ILE A 113 -14.11 0.24 -34.08
N GLU A 114 -12.90 0.41 -34.61
CA GLU A 114 -12.64 1.27 -35.77
C GLU A 114 -13.44 0.81 -37.00
N ILE A 115 -13.39 -0.49 -37.32
CA ILE A 115 -14.12 -1.09 -38.45
C ILE A 115 -15.65 -1.02 -38.22
N SER A 116 -16.12 -1.17 -36.98
CA SER A 116 -17.55 -1.15 -36.65
C SER A 116 -18.25 0.16 -37.02
N LYS A 117 -17.50 1.27 -37.16
CA LYS A 117 -18.03 2.56 -37.63
C LYS A 117 -18.56 2.52 -39.05
N TYR A 118 -18.05 1.58 -39.85
CA TYR A 118 -18.34 1.47 -41.28
C TYR A 118 -19.19 0.25 -41.62
N ILE A 119 -19.26 -0.74 -40.72
CA ILE A 119 -19.92 -2.02 -40.97
C ILE A 119 -21.14 -2.18 -40.08
N LYS A 120 -22.25 -2.61 -40.68
CA LYS A 120 -23.45 -3.03 -39.97
C LYS A 120 -23.75 -4.49 -40.30
N ILE A 121 -23.86 -5.31 -39.27
CA ILE A 121 -24.16 -6.73 -39.39
C ILE A 121 -25.61 -6.97 -38.98
N SER A 122 -26.43 -7.42 -39.93
CA SER A 122 -27.84 -7.73 -39.70
C SER A 122 -27.99 -9.25 -39.54
N GLN A 123 -28.17 -9.71 -38.30
CA GLN A 123 -28.23 -11.15 -38.01
C GLN A 123 -29.47 -11.86 -38.56
N SER A 124 -30.58 -11.12 -38.71
CA SER A 124 -31.86 -11.60 -39.25
C SER A 124 -31.77 -11.88 -40.75
N THR A 125 -31.13 -11.00 -41.50
CA THR A 125 -30.96 -11.09 -42.97
C THR A 125 -29.68 -11.80 -43.37
N LYS A 126 -28.80 -12.12 -42.41
CA LYS A 126 -27.44 -12.64 -42.67
C LYS A 126 -26.65 -11.75 -43.66
N SER A 127 -26.89 -10.44 -43.63
CA SER A 127 -26.23 -9.47 -44.51
C SER A 127 -25.24 -8.60 -43.74
N ILE A 128 -24.17 -8.20 -44.43
CA ILE A 128 -23.19 -7.24 -43.97
C ILE A 128 -23.28 -6.02 -44.88
N GLU A 129 -23.61 -4.87 -44.31
CA GLU A 129 -23.67 -3.59 -45.01
C GLU A 129 -22.41 -2.80 -44.69
N ILE A 130 -21.71 -2.33 -45.73
CA ILE A 130 -20.46 -1.58 -45.58
C ILE A 130 -20.67 -0.17 -46.17
N ASN A 131 -20.45 0.87 -45.36
CA ASN A 131 -20.53 2.25 -45.80
C ASN A 131 -19.25 2.67 -46.54
N MET A 132 -19.25 2.48 -47.86
CA MET A 132 -18.09 2.79 -48.72
C MET A 132 -17.73 4.28 -48.74
N GLY A 133 -18.71 5.18 -48.63
CA GLY A 133 -18.48 6.63 -48.64
C GLY A 133 -17.61 7.05 -47.45
N ARG A 134 -18.02 6.65 -46.24
CA ARG A 134 -17.27 6.96 -45.01
C ARG A 134 -15.89 6.30 -44.96
N LEU A 135 -15.73 5.11 -45.54
CA LEU A 135 -14.43 4.45 -45.64
C LEU A 135 -13.46 5.26 -46.51
N ARG A 136 -13.91 5.70 -47.69
CA ARG A 136 -13.09 6.51 -48.61
C ARG A 136 -12.76 7.88 -48.04
N GLU A 137 -13.71 8.54 -47.38
CA GLU A 137 -13.46 9.80 -46.64
C GLU A 137 -12.39 9.66 -45.56
N SER A 138 -12.31 8.47 -44.96
CA SER A 138 -11.30 8.14 -43.94
C SER A 138 -9.99 7.60 -44.54
N GLY A 139 -9.85 7.61 -45.86
CA GLY A 139 -8.63 7.23 -46.59
C GLY A 139 -8.47 5.73 -46.85
N TYR A 140 -9.51 4.92 -46.69
CA TYR A 140 -9.45 3.49 -46.98
C TYR A 140 -9.86 3.17 -48.42
N ASP A 141 -9.04 2.34 -49.07
CA ASP A 141 -9.38 1.72 -50.35
C ASP A 141 -9.98 0.33 -50.16
N LEU A 142 -10.97 0.02 -50.99
CA LEU A 142 -11.68 -1.26 -50.98
C LEU A 142 -11.27 -2.08 -52.19
N SER A 143 -10.69 -3.25 -51.95
CA SER A 143 -10.48 -4.29 -52.94
C SER A 143 -11.45 -5.44 -52.73
N VAL A 144 -12.16 -5.83 -53.78
CA VAL A 144 -12.99 -7.03 -53.76
C VAL A 144 -12.10 -8.21 -54.16
N ILE A 145 -11.92 -9.15 -53.23
CA ILE A 145 -11.22 -10.41 -53.50
C ILE A 145 -12.29 -11.45 -53.81
N SER A 146 -12.24 -12.01 -55.02
CA SER A 146 -13.11 -13.08 -55.51
C SER A 146 -12.54 -14.45 -55.20
#